data_AF-A0A7C3HFU7-F1
#
_entry.id   AF-A0A7C3HFU7-F1
#
_cell.length_a   1.000
_cell.length_b   1.000
_cell.length_c   1.000
_cell.angle_alpha   90.00
_cell.angle_beta   90.00
_cell.angle_gamma   90.00
#
_symmetry.space_group_name_H-M   'P 1'
#
loop_
_entity.id
_entity.type
_entity.pdbx_description
1 polymer ?
#
loop_
_entity_poly.entity_id
_entity_poly.type
_entity_poly.pdbx_seq_one_letter_code
_entity_poly.pdbx_strand_id
1 'polypeptide(L)'
;MKRRNLLLAWIPAALRGAAAEDWSRWNDRKVLQILTDSPWAHRRRVRLEWFRRDPEPPRAEQMPGATGPNMRRPDGGNPIGGIGVPRTSLPLEADLIIRWASALPVRQARALYIHRSHAASGRTLAELLEDDPEHAILEIHGLPAQIAHKGAGSVELAAMQGVRLRIGRGTVLAPVKTRADVTGLTLDLYAHFDRAALNPPKGEIEVAVDLQIARFRERFRPSQMVHDGRFEI
;
A
#
# COMPACT_ATOMS: atom_id res chain seq x y z
N MET A 1 57.64 -18.24 -22.54
CA MET A 1 57.16 -17.81 -21.20
C MET A 1 55.84 -17.06 -21.36
N LYS A 2 54.69 -17.70 -21.11
CA LYS A 2 53.35 -17.07 -21.19
C LYS A 2 52.81 -16.89 -19.77
N ARG A 3 52.61 -15.64 -19.34
CA ARG A 3 52.10 -15.29 -18.01
C ARG A 3 50.61 -15.64 -17.93
N ARG A 4 50.26 -16.55 -17.02
CA ARG A 4 48.90 -16.90 -16.62
C ARG A 4 48.34 -15.78 -15.75
N ASN A 5 47.35 -15.04 -16.25
CA ASN A 5 46.53 -14.16 -15.42
C ASN A 5 45.53 -15.02 -14.64
N LEU A 6 45.82 -15.23 -13.36
CA LEU A 6 44.87 -15.74 -12.36
C LEU A 6 43.89 -14.62 -12.02
N LEU A 7 42.73 -14.60 -12.68
CA LEU A 7 41.57 -13.87 -12.19
C LEU A 7 41.05 -14.63 -10.96
N LEU A 8 41.36 -14.12 -9.77
CA LEU A 8 40.63 -14.49 -8.56
C LEU A 8 39.18 -14.04 -8.74
N ALA A 9 38.31 -14.99 -9.08
CA ALA A 9 36.88 -14.81 -8.96
C ALA A 9 36.55 -14.68 -7.45
N TRP A 10 36.25 -13.46 -7.02
CA TRP A 10 35.55 -13.22 -5.76
C TRP A 10 34.14 -13.81 -5.91
N ILE A 11 33.95 -15.02 -5.39
CA ILE A 11 32.62 -15.60 -5.19
C ILE A 11 32.07 -14.94 -3.92
N PRO A 12 30.98 -14.15 -3.98
CA PRO A 12 30.34 -13.66 -2.77
C PRO A 12 29.78 -14.85 -2.01
N ALA A 13 30.40 -15.17 -0.88
CA ALA A 13 29.90 -16.11 0.11
C ALA A 13 28.68 -15.48 0.83
N ALA A 14 27.52 -15.47 0.17
CA ALA A 14 26.27 -14.99 0.75
C ALA A 14 25.05 -15.76 0.24
N LEU A 15 25.15 -17.09 0.19
CA LEU A 15 24.00 -18.01 0.10
C LEU A 15 24.21 -19.20 1.04
N ARG A 16 24.82 -18.97 2.22
CA ARG A 16 24.58 -19.86 3.35
C ARG A 16 23.18 -19.54 3.85
N GLY A 17 22.21 -20.38 3.51
CA GLY A 17 20.90 -20.37 4.14
C GLY A 17 21.10 -20.49 5.64
N ALA A 18 21.00 -19.36 6.34
CA ALA A 18 20.82 -19.37 7.77
C ALA A 18 19.53 -20.14 8.00
N ALA A 19 19.60 -21.25 8.75
CA ALA A 19 18.41 -21.94 9.22
C ALA A 19 17.45 -20.89 9.79
N ALA A 20 16.20 -20.90 9.36
CA ALA A 20 15.22 -19.90 9.76
C ALA A 20 15.26 -19.74 11.29
N GLU A 21 15.56 -18.52 11.74
CA GLU A 21 15.48 -18.18 13.15
C GLU A 21 14.08 -18.55 13.65
N ASP A 22 13.99 -19.28 14.77
CA ASP A 22 12.72 -19.65 15.39
C ASP A 22 11.92 -18.38 15.71
N TRP A 23 10.93 -18.09 14.85
CA TRP A 23 10.19 -16.84 14.90
C TRP A 23 9.45 -16.65 16.22
N SER A 24 9.06 -17.75 16.88
CA SER A 24 8.40 -17.71 18.20
C SER A 24 9.23 -16.98 19.27
N ARG A 25 10.55 -16.89 19.07
CA ARG A 25 11.51 -16.24 19.97
C ARG A 25 11.86 -14.80 19.60
N TRP A 26 11.30 -14.24 18.53
CA TRP A 26 11.57 -12.85 18.14
C TRP A 26 11.15 -11.89 19.24
N ASN A 27 12.04 -11.04 19.71
CA ASN A 27 11.68 -9.98 20.65
C ASN A 27 10.82 -8.88 19.98
N ASP A 28 10.20 -8.00 20.77
CA ASP A 28 9.31 -6.95 20.27
C ASP A 28 9.99 -6.01 19.28
N ARG A 29 11.29 -5.72 19.49
CA ARG A 29 12.08 -4.90 18.57
C ARG A 29 12.18 -5.55 17.19
N LYS A 30 12.43 -6.86 17.12
CA LYS A 30 12.51 -7.62 15.88
C LYS A 30 11.14 -7.68 15.20
N VAL A 31 10.07 -7.92 15.95
CA VAL A 31 8.69 -7.89 15.44
C VAL A 31 8.37 -6.54 14.81
N LEU A 32 8.61 -5.44 15.52
CA LEU A 32 8.38 -4.09 15.01
C LEU A 32 9.26 -3.78 13.78
N GLN A 33 10.51 -4.23 13.77
CA GLN A 33 11.38 -4.11 12.61
C GLN A 33 10.79 -4.84 11.39
N ILE A 34 10.37 -6.09 11.53
CA ILE A 34 9.79 -6.86 10.41
C ILE A 34 8.54 -6.16 9.86
N LEU A 35 7.66 -5.68 10.75
CA LEU A 35 6.39 -5.07 10.38
C LEU A 35 6.52 -3.68 9.74
N THR A 36 7.68 -3.02 9.85
CA THR A 36 7.80 -1.60 9.48
C THR A 36 9.07 -1.19 8.74
N ASP A 37 10.18 -1.91 8.91
CA ASP A 37 11.48 -1.60 8.30
C ASP A 37 12.23 -2.92 7.98
N SER A 38 11.78 -3.58 6.92
CA SER A 38 12.29 -4.87 6.46
C SER A 38 12.19 -4.97 4.94
N PRO A 39 12.79 -5.99 4.30
CA PRO A 39 12.64 -6.21 2.86
C PRO A 39 11.19 -6.32 2.38
N TRP A 40 10.23 -6.60 3.29
CA TRP A 40 8.81 -6.70 3.00
C TRP A 40 8.01 -5.48 3.44
N ALA A 41 8.59 -4.54 4.19
CA ALA A 41 7.87 -3.43 4.82
C ALA A 41 8.71 -2.15 4.87
N HIS A 42 8.23 -1.07 4.27
CA HIS A 42 8.91 0.24 4.25
C HIS A 42 8.03 1.32 4.88
N ARG A 43 8.64 2.17 5.72
CA ARG A 43 8.04 3.43 6.18
C ARG A 43 8.27 4.54 5.15
N ARG A 44 7.23 5.30 4.83
CA ARG A 44 7.31 6.45 3.91
C ARG A 44 6.46 7.60 4.37
N ARG A 45 7.08 8.77 4.44
CA ARG A 45 6.35 10.04 4.55
C ARG A 45 5.89 10.46 3.16
N VAL A 46 4.58 10.58 2.98
CA VAL A 46 3.96 10.92 1.69
C VAL A 46 3.22 12.24 1.83
N ARG A 47 3.40 13.11 0.84
CA ARG A 47 2.63 14.35 0.74
C ARG A 47 1.22 14.05 0.26
N LEU A 48 0.24 14.59 0.97
CA LEU A 48 -1.17 14.52 0.63
C LEU A 48 -1.52 15.78 -0.15
N GLU A 49 -1.86 15.58 -1.43
CA GLU A 49 -2.24 16.66 -2.34
C GLU A 49 -3.67 16.38 -2.80
N TRP A 50 -4.62 17.16 -2.29
CA TRP A 50 -5.99 17.08 -2.76
C TRP A 50 -6.10 17.69 -4.14
N PHE A 51 -5.98 16.85 -5.16
CA PHE A 51 -6.47 17.19 -6.49
C PHE A 51 -7.99 17.05 -6.45
N ARG A 52 -8.68 18.11 -6.00
CA ARG A 52 -10.08 18.26 -6.35
C ARG A 52 -10.09 18.38 -7.87
N ARG A 53 -10.33 17.27 -8.59
CA ARG A 53 -10.81 17.32 -9.97
C ARG A 53 -12.15 18.01 -9.86
N ASP A 54 -12.15 19.33 -9.93
CA ASP A 54 -13.39 20.06 -10.06
C ASP A 54 -14.09 19.46 -11.27
N PRO A 55 -15.31 18.89 -11.09
CA PRO A 55 -16.07 18.42 -12.23
C PRO A 55 -16.14 19.60 -13.18
N GLU A 56 -15.71 19.40 -14.43
CA GLU A 56 -15.79 20.45 -15.45
C GLU A 56 -17.22 20.99 -15.39
N PRO A 57 -17.40 22.31 -15.17
CA PRO A 57 -18.74 22.87 -15.02
C PRO A 57 -19.60 22.36 -16.18
N PRO A 58 -20.81 21.82 -15.92
CA PRO A 58 -21.65 21.31 -16.99
C PRO A 58 -21.79 22.42 -18.03
N ARG A 59 -21.37 22.14 -19.26
CA ARG A 59 -21.50 23.10 -20.36
C ARG A 59 -22.98 23.38 -20.56
N ALA A 60 -23.32 24.61 -20.95
CA ALA A 60 -24.70 24.99 -21.22
C ALA A 60 -25.39 24.03 -22.21
N GLU A 61 -24.62 23.41 -23.12
CA GLU A 61 -25.07 22.39 -24.09
C GLU A 61 -25.53 21.06 -23.45
N GLN A 62 -25.06 20.75 -22.24
CA GLN A 62 -25.35 19.51 -21.52
C GLN A 62 -26.49 19.68 -20.50
N MET A 63 -26.98 20.91 -20.32
CA MET A 63 -28.10 21.22 -19.43
C MET A 63 -29.42 21.17 -20.21
N PRO A 64 -30.29 20.17 -19.99
CA PRO A 64 -31.59 20.13 -20.64
C PRO A 64 -32.40 21.39 -20.26
N GLY A 65 -32.74 22.21 -21.27
CA GLY A 65 -33.48 23.47 -21.11
C GLY A 65 -32.65 24.76 -21.12
N ALA A 66 -31.32 24.70 -21.22
CA ALA A 66 -30.45 25.90 -21.19
C ALA A 66 -30.29 26.62 -22.54
N THR A 67 -30.79 26.06 -23.65
CA THR A 67 -30.77 26.68 -25.00
C THR A 67 -32.16 27.10 -25.48
N GLY A 68 -32.99 27.62 -24.58
CA GLY A 68 -34.25 28.28 -24.94
C GLY A 68 -34.01 29.74 -25.40
N PRO A 69 -34.74 30.25 -26.40
CA PRO A 69 -34.51 31.58 -26.99
C PRO A 69 -34.81 32.79 -26.08
N ASN A 70 -35.09 32.60 -24.78
CA ASN A 70 -35.60 33.65 -23.88
C ASN A 70 -34.85 33.81 -22.53
N MET A 71 -33.64 33.27 -22.36
CA MET A 71 -32.90 33.45 -21.10
C MET A 71 -32.23 34.84 -21.03
N ARG A 72 -32.96 35.83 -20.49
CA ARG A 72 -32.37 37.07 -19.94
C ARG A 72 -31.53 36.71 -18.71
N ARG A 73 -30.28 37.17 -18.69
CA ARG A 73 -29.42 37.15 -17.49
C ARG A 73 -30.14 37.84 -16.33
N PRO A 74 -30.30 37.20 -15.16
CA PRO A 74 -30.57 37.93 -13.93
C PRO A 74 -29.26 38.57 -13.47
N ASP A 75 -29.23 39.91 -13.45
CA ASP A 75 -28.17 40.66 -12.80
C ASP A 75 -28.23 40.44 -11.28
N GLY A 76 -27.07 40.14 -10.68
CA GLY A 76 -26.75 40.53 -9.31
C GLY A 76 -27.56 39.87 -8.18
N GLY A 77 -27.23 38.61 -7.84
CA GLY A 77 -27.52 38.03 -6.54
C GLY A 77 -26.22 37.72 -5.80
N ASN A 78 -25.84 38.52 -4.81
CA ASN A 78 -24.75 38.17 -3.89
C ASN A 78 -25.17 36.96 -3.04
N PRO A 79 -24.39 35.86 -2.99
CA PRO A 79 -24.69 34.76 -2.10
C PRO A 79 -24.41 35.17 -0.64
N ILE A 80 -25.49 35.33 0.12
CA ILE A 80 -25.51 35.47 1.57
C ILE A 80 -25.19 34.11 2.21
N GLY A 81 -24.20 34.09 3.11
CA GLY A 81 -24.21 33.23 4.29
C GLY A 81 -23.79 31.76 4.10
N GLY A 82 -22.50 31.50 3.90
CA GLY A 82 -21.90 30.20 4.20
C GLY A 82 -21.37 30.19 5.64
N ILE A 83 -22.15 29.67 6.59
CA ILE A 83 -21.72 29.42 7.97
C ILE A 83 -20.51 28.47 7.92
N GLY A 84 -19.34 29.00 8.27
CA GLY A 84 -18.06 28.30 8.25
C GLY A 84 -17.97 27.27 9.35
N VAL A 85 -18.43 26.05 9.09
CA VAL A 85 -17.94 24.88 9.81
C VAL A 85 -16.43 24.80 9.56
N PRO A 86 -15.57 24.75 10.60
CA PRO A 86 -14.14 24.57 10.40
C PRO A 86 -13.91 23.31 9.59
N ARG A 87 -13.47 23.46 8.33
CA ARG A 87 -13.02 22.32 7.55
C ARG A 87 -11.81 21.78 8.27
N THR A 88 -11.92 20.57 8.81
CA THR A 88 -10.77 19.82 9.32
C THR A 88 -9.79 19.69 8.17
N SER A 89 -8.76 20.54 8.18
CA SER A 89 -7.72 20.50 7.16
C SER A 89 -7.00 19.18 7.32
N LEU A 90 -7.06 18.36 6.28
CA LEU A 90 -6.26 17.15 6.20
C LEU A 90 -4.78 17.49 6.40
N PRO A 91 -4.02 16.63 7.09
CA PRO A 91 -2.59 16.86 7.25
C PRO A 91 -1.94 16.91 5.87
N LEU A 92 -0.96 17.80 5.69
CA LEU A 92 -0.24 17.97 4.42
C LEU A 92 0.58 16.71 4.07
N GLU A 93 0.91 15.89 5.07
CA GLU A 93 1.74 14.71 4.94
C GLU A 93 1.23 13.61 5.87
N ALA A 94 1.46 12.36 5.48
CA ALA A 94 1.17 11.19 6.30
C ALA A 94 2.37 10.24 6.32
N ASP A 95 2.64 9.65 7.49
CA ASP A 95 3.61 8.57 7.64
C ASP A 95 2.92 7.24 7.38
N LEU A 96 3.23 6.64 6.24
CA LEU A 96 2.65 5.38 5.78
C LEU A 96 3.60 4.23 6.07
N ILE A 97 3.03 3.05 6.31
CA ILE A 97 3.75 1.78 6.27
C ILE A 97 3.21 0.99 5.08
N ILE A 98 4.09 0.68 4.13
CA ILE A 98 3.77 -0.07 2.93
C ILE A 98 4.42 -1.44 3.06
N ARG A 99 3.63 -2.51 3.07
CA ARG A 99 4.15 -3.85 3.30
C ARG A 99 3.42 -4.96 2.57
N TRP A 100 4.10 -6.07 2.34
CA TRP A 100 3.51 -7.32 1.85
C TRP A 100 2.92 -8.10 3.03
N ALA A 101 1.62 -7.91 3.27
CA ALA A 101 0.92 -8.50 4.40
C ALA A 101 0.81 -10.04 4.29
N SER A 102 0.82 -10.57 3.07
CA SER A 102 0.77 -12.01 2.80
C SER A 102 2.08 -12.74 3.07
N ALA A 103 3.21 -12.02 3.08
CA ALA A 103 4.53 -12.62 3.27
C ALA A 103 4.63 -13.31 4.63
N LEU A 104 5.08 -14.56 4.64
CA LEU A 104 5.18 -15.37 5.86
C LEU A 104 5.86 -14.67 7.05
N PRO A 105 7.05 -14.02 6.92
CA PRO A 105 7.66 -13.33 8.06
C PRO A 105 6.80 -12.18 8.60
N VAL A 106 6.03 -11.50 7.74
CA VAL A 106 5.11 -10.44 8.15
C VAL A 106 3.91 -11.02 8.90
N ARG A 107 3.34 -12.14 8.43
CA ARG A 107 2.25 -12.85 9.14
C ARG A 107 2.69 -13.35 10.51
N GLN A 108 3.86 -13.98 10.59
CA GLN A 108 4.47 -14.45 11.84
C GLN A 108 4.67 -13.29 12.84
N ALA A 109 5.23 -12.17 12.38
CA ALA A 109 5.43 -10.99 13.21
C ALA A 109 4.09 -10.39 13.69
N ARG A 110 3.08 -10.34 12.82
CA ARG A 110 1.72 -9.88 13.17
C ARG A 110 1.06 -10.79 14.21
N ALA A 111 1.16 -12.12 14.03
CA ALA A 111 0.63 -13.10 14.97
C ALA A 111 1.26 -12.94 16.36
N LEU A 112 2.60 -12.77 16.44
CA LEU A 112 3.28 -12.49 17.71
C LEU A 112 2.86 -11.17 18.34
N TYR A 113 2.73 -10.11 17.54
CA TYR A 113 2.30 -8.81 18.02
C TYR A 113 0.90 -8.89 18.67
N ILE A 114 -0.06 -9.50 17.96
CA ILE A 114 -1.44 -9.70 18.45
C ILE A 114 -1.45 -10.60 19.69
N HIS A 115 -0.72 -11.72 19.67
CA HIS A 115 -0.66 -12.65 20.80
C HIS A 115 -0.14 -11.95 22.07
N ARG A 116 0.87 -11.08 21.94
CA ARG A 116 1.43 -10.33 23.07
C ARG A 116 0.52 -9.22 23.54
N SER A 117 -0.15 -8.49 22.63
CA SER A 117 -1.08 -7.42 23.00
C SER A 117 -2.40 -7.95 23.59
N HIS A 118 -2.80 -9.17 23.22
CA HIS A 118 -4.04 -9.81 23.64
C HIS A 118 -3.80 -11.12 24.38
N ALA A 119 -2.77 -11.18 25.24
CA ALA A 119 -2.42 -12.38 26.01
C ALA A 119 -3.59 -13.00 26.82
N ALA A 120 -4.65 -12.22 27.06
CA ALA A 120 -5.89 -12.67 27.73
C ALA A 120 -6.92 -13.38 26.81
N SER A 121 -6.73 -13.39 25.49
CA SER A 121 -7.76 -13.84 24.52
C SER A 121 -7.78 -15.36 24.27
N GLY A 122 -6.84 -16.12 24.83
CA GLY A 122 -6.81 -17.58 24.75
C GLY A 122 -6.56 -18.18 23.37
N ARG A 123 -6.40 -17.37 22.31
CA ARG A 123 -6.08 -17.85 20.96
C ARG A 123 -4.64 -18.34 20.90
N THR A 124 -4.43 -19.50 20.28
CA THR A 124 -3.08 -20.02 20.09
C THR A 124 -2.34 -19.25 19.00
N LEU A 125 -1.01 -19.23 19.07
CA LEU A 125 -0.19 -18.54 18.07
C LEU A 125 -0.39 -19.13 16.66
N ALA A 126 -0.68 -20.43 16.56
CA ALA A 126 -1.00 -21.11 15.32
C ALA A 126 -2.34 -20.66 14.73
N GLU A 127 -3.36 -20.41 15.57
CA GLU A 127 -4.66 -19.88 15.12
C GLU A 127 -4.57 -18.43 14.60
N LEU A 128 -3.63 -17.65 15.12
CA LEU A 128 -3.40 -16.27 14.69
C LEU A 128 -2.59 -16.19 13.39
N LEU A 129 -1.88 -17.25 13.04
CA LEU A 129 -1.21 -17.34 11.76
C LEU A 129 -2.26 -17.67 10.70
N GLU A 130 -2.64 -16.67 9.91
CA GLU A 130 -3.56 -16.86 8.78
C GLU A 130 -3.03 -17.96 7.83
N ASP A 131 -3.94 -18.74 7.25
CA ASP A 131 -3.64 -19.70 6.18
C ASP A 131 -2.89 -19.03 5.03
N ASP A 132 -2.17 -19.81 4.21
CA ASP A 132 -1.42 -19.27 3.09
C ASP A 132 -2.35 -18.52 2.12
N PRO A 133 -2.23 -17.19 2.00
CA PRO A 133 -3.20 -16.40 1.25
C PRO A 133 -3.04 -16.68 -0.24
N GLU A 134 -4.17 -16.95 -0.90
CA GLU A 134 -4.26 -17.19 -2.34
C GLU A 134 -3.68 -16.01 -3.17
N HIS A 135 -3.79 -14.80 -2.62
CA HIS A 135 -3.35 -13.58 -3.26
C HIS A 135 -2.10 -13.01 -2.58
N ALA A 136 -1.24 -12.36 -3.35
CA ALA A 136 -0.26 -11.44 -2.79
C ALA A 136 -0.96 -10.15 -2.36
N ILE A 137 -0.86 -9.78 -1.10
CA ILE A 137 -1.57 -8.67 -0.46
C ILE A 137 -0.56 -7.58 -0.13
N LEU A 138 -0.68 -6.45 -0.82
CA LEU A 138 0.01 -5.22 -0.45
C LEU A 138 -0.88 -4.40 0.48
N GLU A 139 -0.38 -4.12 1.67
CA GLU A 139 -1.03 -3.27 2.67
C GLU A 139 -0.37 -1.89 2.71
N ILE A 140 -1.19 -0.85 2.74
CA ILE A 140 -0.79 0.54 2.97
C ILE A 140 -1.52 0.99 4.24
N HIS A 141 -0.79 1.03 5.35
CA HIS A 141 -1.28 1.43 6.66
C HIS A 141 -0.99 2.91 6.94
N GLY A 142 -1.88 3.57 7.67
CA GLY A 142 -1.68 4.94 8.16
C GLY A 142 -2.22 6.04 7.24
N LEU A 143 -3.07 5.70 6.26
CA LEU A 143 -3.76 6.71 5.47
C LEU A 143 -4.74 7.48 6.39
N PRO A 144 -4.89 8.81 6.30
CA PRO A 144 -5.86 9.51 7.15
C PRO A 144 -7.30 9.09 6.85
N ALA A 145 -8.14 8.86 7.87
CA ALA A 145 -9.51 8.40 7.63
C ALA A 145 -10.38 9.38 6.82
N GLN A 146 -10.07 10.68 6.83
CA GLN A 146 -10.83 11.71 6.11
C GLN A 146 -10.73 11.57 4.58
N ILE A 147 -9.79 10.76 4.09
CA ILE A 147 -9.72 10.43 2.65
C ILE A 147 -10.98 9.66 2.21
N ALA A 148 -11.53 8.84 3.11
CA ALA A 148 -12.77 8.10 2.94
C ALA A 148 -14.01 8.94 3.27
N HIS A 149 -13.98 10.26 3.07
CA HIS A 149 -15.13 11.15 3.28
C HIS A 149 -16.39 10.73 2.48
N LYS A 150 -16.21 10.03 1.34
CA LYS A 150 -17.30 9.43 0.54
C LYS A 150 -17.53 7.94 0.85
N GLY A 151 -17.00 7.45 1.97
CA GLY A 151 -16.98 6.05 2.36
C GLY A 151 -15.75 5.28 1.84
N ALA A 152 -15.45 4.16 2.49
CA ALA A 152 -14.32 3.28 2.18
C ALA A 152 -14.33 2.78 0.73
N GLY A 153 -15.51 2.48 0.18
CA GLY A 153 -15.66 2.02 -1.21
C GLY A 153 -15.14 3.02 -2.26
N SER A 154 -15.15 4.32 -1.97
CA SER A 154 -14.55 5.33 -2.87
C SER A 154 -13.02 5.23 -2.93
N VAL A 155 -12.39 4.88 -1.81
CA VAL A 155 -10.93 4.66 -1.70
C VAL A 155 -10.56 3.34 -2.36
N GLU A 156 -11.35 2.29 -2.16
CA GLU A 156 -11.19 1.00 -2.84
C GLU A 156 -11.25 1.17 -4.36
N LEU A 157 -12.25 1.90 -4.88
CA LEU A 157 -12.35 2.16 -6.32
C LEU A 157 -11.14 2.94 -6.86
N ALA A 158 -10.70 3.98 -6.14
CA ALA A 158 -9.50 4.72 -6.50
C ALA A 158 -8.26 3.81 -6.50
N ALA A 159 -8.14 2.92 -5.52
CA ALA A 159 -7.03 1.97 -5.42
C ALA A 159 -7.07 0.93 -6.57
N MET A 160 -8.23 0.38 -6.93
CA MET A 160 -8.36 -0.51 -8.09
C MET A 160 -7.85 0.16 -9.37
N GLN A 161 -8.15 1.45 -9.54
CA GLN A 161 -7.78 2.22 -10.73
C GLN A 161 -6.33 2.72 -10.70
N GLY A 162 -5.78 3.02 -9.53
CA GLY A 162 -4.53 3.75 -9.39
C GLY A 162 -3.35 2.99 -8.82
N VAL A 163 -3.56 1.82 -8.19
CA VAL A 163 -2.46 0.97 -7.73
C VAL A 163 -1.99 0.07 -8.87
N ARG A 164 -0.69 0.09 -9.15
CA ARG A 164 -0.04 -0.75 -10.18
C ARG A 164 1.26 -1.32 -9.64
N LEU A 165 1.51 -2.61 -9.91
CA LEU A 165 2.81 -3.22 -9.70
C LEU A 165 3.54 -3.30 -11.03
N ARG A 166 4.76 -2.79 -11.09
CA ARG A 166 5.64 -2.91 -12.24
C ARG A 166 6.78 -3.85 -11.88
N ILE A 167 6.88 -4.96 -12.60
CA ILE A 167 7.89 -5.99 -12.40
C ILE A 167 8.97 -5.83 -13.47
N GLY A 168 10.21 -5.61 -13.05
CA GLY A 168 11.35 -5.49 -13.96
C GLY A 168 11.13 -4.36 -14.98
N ARG A 169 11.23 -4.67 -16.28
CA ARG A 169 11.13 -3.66 -17.37
C ARG A 169 9.78 -3.59 -18.10
N GLY A 170 8.79 -4.44 -17.80
CA GLY A 170 7.63 -4.52 -18.70
C GLY A 170 6.31 -4.96 -18.10
N THR A 171 6.30 -5.95 -17.20
CA THR A 171 5.02 -6.48 -16.70
C THR A 171 4.41 -5.48 -15.72
N VAL A 172 3.19 -5.04 -16.01
CA VAL A 172 2.39 -4.19 -15.12
C VAL A 172 1.16 -4.97 -14.68
N LEU A 173 1.00 -5.17 -13.38
CA LEU A 173 -0.16 -5.83 -12.79
C LEU A 173 -1.07 -4.78 -12.13
N ALA A 174 -2.37 -4.97 -12.32
CA ALA A 174 -3.41 -4.29 -11.57
C ALA A 174 -3.89 -5.20 -10.43
N PRO A 175 -4.41 -4.65 -9.34
CA PRO A 175 -5.02 -5.47 -8.28
C PRO A 175 -6.26 -6.17 -8.82
N VAL A 176 -6.47 -7.41 -8.39
CA VAL A 176 -7.71 -8.17 -8.66
C VAL A 176 -8.84 -7.77 -7.71
N LYS A 177 -8.48 -7.25 -6.53
CA LYS A 177 -9.40 -6.79 -5.49
C LYS A 177 -8.71 -5.75 -4.61
N THR A 178 -9.49 -4.82 -4.08
CA THR A 178 -9.04 -3.93 -3.00
C THR A 178 -10.04 -3.94 -1.86
N ARG A 179 -9.55 -3.64 -0.65
CA ARG A 179 -10.35 -3.47 0.55
C ARG A 179 -9.79 -2.31 1.37
N ALA A 180 -10.64 -1.47 1.92
CA ALA A 180 -10.25 -0.40 2.82
C ALA A 180 -10.95 -0.55 4.18
N ASP A 181 -10.16 -0.64 5.25
CA ASP A 181 -10.65 -0.75 6.61
C ASP A 181 -10.35 0.55 7.37
N VAL A 182 -11.41 1.20 7.88
CA VAL A 182 -11.28 2.43 8.68
C VAL A 182 -11.11 2.05 10.15
N THR A 183 -9.98 2.44 10.73
CA THR A 183 -9.63 2.15 12.13
C THR A 183 -9.38 3.47 12.86
N GLY A 184 -10.42 4.02 13.47
CA GLY A 184 -10.34 5.30 14.20
C GLY A 184 -10.01 6.47 13.27
N LEU A 185 -8.81 7.04 13.41
CA LEU A 185 -8.35 8.20 12.62
C LEU A 185 -7.54 7.82 11.39
N THR A 186 -7.25 6.53 11.21
CA THR A 186 -6.48 6.01 10.08
C THR A 186 -7.32 5.02 9.26
N LEU A 187 -6.84 4.73 8.06
CA LEU A 187 -7.39 3.78 7.12
C LEU A 187 -6.26 2.87 6.65
N ASP A 188 -6.57 1.58 6.57
CA ASP A 188 -5.70 0.54 6.05
C ASP A 188 -6.23 0.09 4.70
N LEU A 189 -5.40 0.18 3.68
CA LEU A 189 -5.76 -0.19 2.31
C LEU A 189 -5.03 -1.48 1.93
N TYR A 190 -5.79 -2.49 1.52
CA TYR A 190 -5.31 -3.77 1.03
C TYR A 190 -5.54 -3.86 -0.48
N ALA A 191 -4.48 -4.13 -1.23
CA ALA A 191 -4.53 -4.41 -2.67
C ALA A 191 -4.07 -5.85 -2.92
N HIS A 192 -4.96 -6.66 -3.48
CA HIS A 192 -4.73 -8.07 -3.76
C HIS A 192 -4.27 -8.25 -5.20
N PHE A 193 -3.23 -9.04 -5.40
CA PHE A 193 -2.66 -9.36 -6.69
C PHE A 193 -2.60 -10.87 -6.88
N ASP A 194 -2.64 -11.30 -8.14
CA ASP A 194 -2.37 -12.70 -8.48
C ASP A 194 -0.94 -13.06 -8.07
N ARG A 195 -0.82 -14.00 -7.13
CA ARG A 195 0.45 -14.49 -6.59
C ARG A 195 1.27 -15.22 -7.66
N ALA A 196 0.60 -15.93 -8.58
CA ALA A 196 1.28 -16.69 -9.63
C ALA A 196 2.01 -15.77 -10.61
N ALA A 197 1.45 -14.59 -10.89
CA ALA A 197 2.05 -13.57 -11.74
C ALA A 197 3.32 -12.93 -11.15
N LEU A 198 3.58 -13.12 -9.86
CA LEU A 198 4.72 -12.55 -9.13
C LEU A 198 5.88 -13.55 -8.94
N ASN A 199 5.77 -14.79 -9.41
CA ASN A 199 6.64 -15.88 -8.94
C ASN A 199 7.87 -16.20 -9.82
N PRO A 200 9.07 -16.25 -9.21
CA PRO A 200 9.73 -15.10 -8.61
C PRO A 200 10.11 -14.08 -9.70
N PRO A 201 9.99 -12.76 -9.44
CA PRO A 201 10.20 -11.77 -10.46
C PRO A 201 11.70 -11.49 -10.67
N LYS A 202 12.13 -11.37 -11.93
CA LYS A 202 13.47 -10.85 -12.25
C LYS A 202 13.49 -9.33 -12.12
N GLY A 203 14.34 -8.82 -11.23
CA GLY A 203 14.53 -7.38 -11.01
C GLY A 203 13.76 -6.86 -9.80
N GLU A 204 13.43 -5.57 -9.79
CA GLU A 204 12.68 -4.93 -8.70
C GLU A 204 11.17 -5.00 -8.95
N ILE A 205 10.38 -4.99 -7.86
CA ILE A 205 8.95 -4.74 -7.88
C ILE A 205 8.75 -3.27 -7.53
N GLU A 206 8.30 -2.46 -8.48
CA GLU A 206 7.89 -1.07 -8.22
C GLU A 206 6.39 -1.01 -8.02
N VAL A 207 5.95 -0.63 -6.83
CA VAL A 207 4.57 -0.26 -6.54
C VAL A 207 4.40 1.21 -6.91
N ALA A 208 3.47 1.51 -7.81
CA ALA A 208 2.99 2.86 -8.05
C ALA A 208 1.58 3.00 -7.48
N VAL A 209 1.36 4.03 -6.67
CA VAL A 209 0.08 4.30 -6.02
C VAL A 209 -0.38 5.70 -6.40
N ASP A 210 -1.61 5.80 -6.87
CA ASP A 210 -2.33 7.05 -7.11
C ASP A 210 -3.75 6.93 -6.57
N LEU A 211 -3.99 7.52 -5.40
CA LEU A 211 -5.30 7.52 -4.74
C LEU A 211 -6.06 8.84 -4.96
N GLN A 212 -5.69 9.62 -5.99
CA GLN A 212 -6.19 10.99 -6.29
C GLN A 212 -5.82 12.07 -5.27
N ILE A 213 -5.56 11.67 -4.02
CA ILE A 213 -5.22 12.53 -2.89
C ILE A 213 -3.80 12.28 -2.37
N ALA A 214 -3.19 11.19 -2.82
CA ALA A 214 -1.85 10.76 -2.46
C ALA A 214 -1.26 10.03 -3.66
N ARG A 215 -0.03 10.39 -4.03
CA ARG A 215 0.70 9.74 -5.11
C ARG A 215 2.12 9.45 -4.69
N PHE A 216 2.54 8.20 -4.78
CA PHE A 216 3.89 7.79 -4.42
C PHE A 216 4.30 6.54 -5.17
N ARG A 217 5.59 6.21 -5.06
CA ARG A 217 6.14 4.96 -5.57
C ARG A 217 7.02 4.31 -4.53
N GLU A 218 6.98 3.00 -4.45
CA GLU A 218 7.82 2.20 -3.57
C GLU A 218 8.48 1.07 -4.35
N ARG A 219 9.71 0.71 -3.97
CA ARG A 219 10.44 -0.37 -4.64
C ARG A 219 10.84 -1.44 -3.67
N PHE A 220 10.47 -2.67 -3.98
CA PHE A 220 10.87 -3.87 -3.26
C PHE A 220 11.89 -4.65 -4.08
N ARG A 221 12.83 -5.29 -3.37
CA ARG A 221 13.88 -6.11 -3.97
C ARG A 221 13.61 -7.58 -3.67
N PRO A 222 13.04 -8.36 -4.62
CA PRO A 222 12.77 -9.78 -4.44
C PRO A 222 13.96 -10.60 -3.96
N SER A 223 15.19 -10.23 -4.38
CA SER A 223 16.41 -10.88 -3.91
C SER A 223 16.68 -10.74 -2.41
N GLN A 224 16.04 -9.78 -1.74
CA GLN A 224 16.10 -9.57 -0.28
C GLN A 224 14.84 -10.07 0.44
N MET A 225 13.76 -10.37 -0.31
CA MET A 225 12.50 -10.89 0.20
C MET A 225 12.52 -12.41 0.30
N VAL A 226 13.62 -12.95 0.83
CA VAL A 226 13.83 -14.39 0.98
C VAL A 226 13.72 -14.75 2.45
N HIS A 227 12.84 -15.69 2.77
CA HIS A 227 12.67 -16.26 4.10
C HIS A 227 12.76 -17.79 3.99
N ASP A 228 13.56 -18.41 4.85
CA ASP A 228 13.84 -19.85 4.79
C ASP A 228 14.26 -20.37 3.40
N GLY A 229 15.07 -19.56 2.69
CA GLY A 229 15.56 -19.90 1.34
C GLY A 229 14.53 -19.79 0.22
N ARG A 230 13.30 -19.32 0.51
CA ARG A 230 12.23 -19.13 -0.49
C ARG A 230 11.85 -17.67 -0.59
N PHE A 231 11.49 -17.24 -1.80
CA PHE A 231 10.90 -15.92 -2.00
C PHE A 231 9.51 -15.90 -1.37
N GLU A 232 9.28 -14.91 -0.49
CA GLU A 232 8.02 -14.75 0.22
C GLU A 232 7.38 -13.41 -0.14
N ILE A 233 6.09 -13.44 -0.46
CA ILE A 233 5.26 -12.27 -0.74
C ILE A 233 3.87 -12.47 -0.19
#